data_AF-A0A1C1CV00-F1
#
_entry.id   AF-A0A1C1CV00-F1
#
_cell.length_a   1.000
_cell.length_b   1.000
_cell.length_c   1.000
_cell.angle_alpha   90.00
_cell.angle_beta   90.00
_cell.angle_gamma   90.00
#
_symmetry.space_group_name_H-M   'P 1'
#
loop_
_entity.id
_entity.type
_entity.pdbx_description
1 polymer ?
#
loop_
_entity_poly.entity_id
_entity_poly.type
_entity_poly.pdbx_seq_one_letter_code
_entity_poly.pdbx_strand_id
1 'polypeptide(L)'
;MAGSKGFLFVDAYPSATDPRSRELQRSRMLSHAARASHPKNRKDPPKRTTNHVSAARKRESEQPVWEREGIETHRNDGSTSDEEGPSHEQIHNCPKRCSGVYRWRLIQRHSRSRVGGRNCQGAKSAKHPYNRAVERPDRTLPLYKGNSDPFNSTAVPFSAFDLALVKDDRVSVIDVCWPAEISMRGNRAILVAETWKSMPSILDAEAVAHAIISHSHYSRAVRYQIQGRRDQNAMVLAEKHKMLAVRGLRDLLENYRQNGRSDLLVQIRNASAQLSACGIISGDVASAQVHFVGVKMVVDMMGGLKSMLPFQSEALLFSQVACAWFNRQRPVFHPDEWNPQSWAEFSRSLPKPLSSTVDHGIPPTPDGCTTDTFQPSAMSPTVRSVVKELRDLLYIEEVKIALAATKSDMAEPVFRWSVLRKLAIRARNLVLWCDLRDIMSESAAENGGLDELRASNSSTAFNMILCLTVRCFDRAILEEFYYIEQPSFRFSTMFLAEVEANLKRLDPPFPSGRNSDDEHLDIQGQVLQDERRFDMLWIYSVGAYIEHCNIKPSSRRVSTAAAEPLVSSPTTPGVGKQDTTGGGGGPFTALFSRLVRTLGFGTFQDLTSFLSERYLYCARVQDESLRKLMEF
;
A
#
# COMPACT_ATOMS: atom_id res chain seq x y z
N MET A 1 22.96 -5.23 40.22
CA MET A 1 22.19 -5.46 38.97
C MET A 1 22.87 -4.71 37.84
N ALA A 2 23.13 -5.35 36.69
CA ALA A 2 23.86 -4.70 35.59
C ALA A 2 22.92 -3.80 34.78
N GLY A 3 23.04 -2.48 34.95
CA GLY A 3 22.22 -1.49 34.25
C GLY A 3 22.37 -1.58 32.73
N SER A 4 21.27 -1.36 32.01
CA SER A 4 21.26 -1.34 30.55
C SER A 4 22.07 -0.15 30.04
N LYS A 5 23.26 -0.42 29.46
CA LYS A 5 23.97 0.58 28.67
C LYS A 5 23.13 0.91 27.42
N GLY A 6 22.61 2.13 27.34
CA GLY A 6 22.03 2.67 26.12
C GLY A 6 23.14 2.90 25.09
N PHE A 7 22.85 2.66 23.82
CA PHE A 7 23.74 3.01 22.71
C PHE A 7 23.34 4.40 22.19
N LEU A 8 24.29 5.33 22.15
CA LEU A 8 24.10 6.61 21.49
C LEU A 8 24.51 6.46 20.02
N PHE A 9 23.57 6.59 19.10
CA PHE A 9 23.90 6.68 17.68
C PHE A 9 24.44 8.07 17.37
N VAL A 10 25.58 8.14 16.68
CA VAL A 10 26.23 9.38 16.28
C VAL A 10 26.22 9.43 14.76
N ASP A 11 25.62 10.46 14.17
CA ASP A 11 25.60 10.63 12.72
C ASP A 11 27.02 10.89 12.19
N ALA A 12 27.45 10.14 11.18
CA ALA A 12 28.76 10.28 10.56
C ALA A 12 28.78 11.33 9.42
N TYR A 13 27.63 11.87 9.04
CA TYR A 13 27.45 12.80 7.91
C TYR A 13 26.65 14.04 8.30
N PRO A 14 27.21 14.93 9.15
CA PRO A 14 26.52 16.15 9.56
C PRO A 14 26.24 17.08 8.36
N SER A 15 25.06 17.71 8.37
CA SER A 15 24.52 18.51 7.27
C SER A 15 25.17 19.90 7.07
N ALA A 16 26.42 20.08 7.51
CA ALA A 16 27.16 21.34 7.34
C ALA A 16 27.39 21.66 5.86
N THR A 17 27.17 22.92 5.47
CA THR A 17 27.33 23.43 4.10
C THR A 17 28.79 23.49 3.67
N ASP A 18 29.68 23.96 4.54
CA ASP A 18 31.13 24.02 4.30
C ASP A 18 31.80 22.62 4.39
N PRO A 19 32.55 22.17 3.36
CA PRO A 19 33.31 20.93 3.39
C PRO A 19 34.29 20.81 4.57
N ARG A 20 34.93 21.92 4.99
CA ARG A 20 35.93 21.89 6.06
C ARG A 20 35.26 21.68 7.42
N SER A 21 34.18 22.41 7.69
CA SER A 21 33.31 22.21 8.87
C SER A 21 32.75 20.79 8.91
N ARG A 22 32.28 20.25 7.77
CA ARG A 22 31.75 18.88 7.67
C ARG A 22 32.78 17.82 8.08
N GLU A 23 34.00 17.91 7.56
CA GLU A 23 35.09 16.96 7.93
C GLU A 23 35.60 17.18 9.36
N LEU A 24 35.57 18.41 9.88
CA LEU A 24 35.95 18.72 11.25
C LEU A 24 34.91 18.22 12.27
N GLN A 25 33.61 18.32 11.96
CA GLN A 25 32.55 17.67 12.74
C GLN A 25 32.63 16.14 12.64
N ARG A 26 32.84 15.59 11.44
CA ARG A 26 33.02 14.14 11.22
C ARG A 26 34.18 13.57 12.03
N SER A 27 35.35 14.20 12.00
CA SER A 27 36.51 13.77 12.80
C SER A 27 36.27 13.87 14.30
N ARG A 28 35.57 14.91 14.78
CA ARG A 28 35.12 15.01 16.19
C ARG A 28 34.16 13.87 16.57
N MET A 29 33.19 13.55 15.71
CA MET A 29 32.20 12.51 15.93
C MET A 29 32.82 11.11 15.89
N LEU A 30 33.74 10.83 14.97
CA LEU A 30 34.54 9.60 14.94
C LEU A 30 35.45 9.48 16.17
N SER A 31 36.10 10.58 16.59
CA SER A 31 36.92 10.61 17.81
C SER A 31 36.08 10.34 19.08
N HIS A 32 34.88 10.90 19.15
CA HIS A 32 33.93 10.65 20.23
C HIS A 32 33.45 9.19 20.23
N ALA A 33 33.06 8.65 19.07
CA ALA A 33 32.65 7.26 18.92
C ALA A 33 33.78 6.30 19.33
N ALA A 34 35.02 6.55 18.92
CA ALA A 34 36.19 5.76 19.31
C ALA A 34 36.49 5.82 20.82
N ARG A 35 36.33 7.00 21.45
CA ARG A 35 36.43 7.15 22.92
C ARG A 35 35.31 6.43 23.68
N ALA A 36 34.12 6.37 23.11
CA ALA A 36 32.97 5.70 23.70
C ALA A 36 33.01 4.17 23.54
N SER A 37 33.48 3.67 22.39
CA SER A 37 33.65 2.23 22.13
C SER A 37 34.85 1.63 22.85
N HIS A 38 35.92 2.40 23.02
CA HIS A 38 37.10 2.03 23.79
C HIS A 38 37.26 2.94 25.03
N PRO A 39 36.49 2.70 26.11
CA PRO A 39 36.85 3.26 27.40
C PRO A 39 38.27 2.78 27.72
N LYS A 40 39.23 3.72 27.82
CA LYS A 40 40.60 3.37 28.22
C LYS A 40 40.51 2.61 29.53
N ASN A 41 40.96 1.35 29.52
CA ASN A 41 41.28 0.60 30.73
C ASN A 41 42.42 1.33 31.46
N ARG A 42 42.07 2.40 32.17
CA ARG A 42 42.91 3.04 33.16
C ARG A 42 43.04 2.00 34.26
N LYS A 43 44.12 1.21 34.20
CA LYS A 43 44.53 0.38 35.33
C LYS A 43 44.64 1.33 36.52
N ASP A 44 43.81 1.13 37.54
CA ASP A 44 43.99 1.83 38.79
C ASP A 44 45.42 1.56 39.28
N PRO A 45 46.21 2.59 39.59
CA PRO A 45 47.56 2.37 40.11
C PRO A 45 47.43 1.60 41.44
N PRO A 46 48.26 0.57 41.68
CA PRO A 46 48.16 -0.23 42.90
C PRO A 46 48.35 0.68 44.12
N LYS A 47 47.50 0.48 45.13
CA LYS A 47 47.48 1.25 46.37
C LYS A 47 48.88 1.36 46.98
N ARG A 48 49.52 2.53 46.86
CA ARG A 48 50.62 2.91 47.75
C ARG A 48 50.01 3.48 49.02
N THR A 49 50.06 2.69 50.09
CA THR A 49 49.83 3.17 51.45
C THR A 49 50.90 4.19 51.82
N THR A 50 50.44 5.36 52.27
CA THR A 50 51.06 6.22 53.30
C THR A 50 52.58 6.45 53.22
N ASN A 51 52.99 7.65 52.81
CA ASN A 51 53.55 8.63 53.76
C ASN A 51 54.07 9.91 53.07
N HIS A 52 53.66 11.08 53.59
CA HIS A 52 54.25 12.42 53.40
C HIS A 52 54.36 12.96 51.93
N VAL A 53 54.26 14.27 51.62
CA VAL A 53 54.00 15.47 52.42
C VAL A 53 53.29 16.54 51.57
N SER A 54 52.54 17.40 52.26
CA SER A 54 52.03 18.77 52.02
C SER A 54 52.35 19.58 50.73
N ALA A 55 51.48 20.61 50.55
CA ALA A 55 51.52 21.75 49.61
C ALA A 55 50.99 21.46 48.18
N ALA A 56 49.95 22.10 47.59
CA ALA A 56 49.15 23.34 47.75
C ALA A 56 49.35 24.36 46.60
N ARG A 57 48.21 24.88 46.09
CA ARG A 57 48.01 26.08 45.23
C ARG A 57 48.48 26.10 43.76
N LYS A 58 47.50 26.08 42.84
CA LYS A 58 47.09 27.12 41.84
C LYS A 58 46.04 26.49 40.91
N ARG A 59 44.83 27.01 40.60
CA ARG A 59 44.26 28.36 40.32
C ARG A 59 44.55 28.85 38.88
N GLU A 60 43.56 29.56 38.31
CA GLU A 60 43.38 30.05 36.90
C GLU A 60 42.50 29.07 36.06
N SER A 61 41.21 29.34 35.80
CA SER A 61 40.57 30.30 34.83
C SER A 61 40.86 29.92 33.36
N GLU A 62 39.93 29.99 32.40
CA GLU A 62 38.90 31.01 32.13
C GLU A 62 37.59 30.45 31.52
N GLN A 63 36.56 31.31 31.44
CA GLN A 63 35.24 31.05 30.83
C GLN A 63 34.93 32.18 29.82
N PRO A 64 34.58 31.90 28.55
CA PRO A 64 34.07 32.91 27.63
C PRO A 64 32.54 32.89 27.51
N VAL A 65 31.91 34.06 27.53
CA VAL A 65 30.47 34.29 27.30
C VAL A 65 30.31 35.22 26.11
N TRP A 66 29.93 34.66 24.95
CA TRP A 66 29.64 35.33 23.67
C TRP A 66 28.69 34.36 22.90
N GLU A 67 27.59 34.74 22.25
CA GLU A 67 27.03 36.05 21.86
C GLU A 67 25.48 36.02 21.83
N ARG A 68 24.84 37.20 21.86
CA ARG A 68 23.41 37.42 21.61
C ARG A 68 23.18 37.83 20.15
N GLU A 69 22.02 37.46 19.59
CA GLU A 69 21.11 38.30 18.77
C GLU A 69 19.95 37.41 18.29
N GLY A 70 18.71 37.63 18.77
CA GLY A 70 17.63 38.27 18.00
C GLY A 70 16.60 37.21 17.54
N ILE A 71 15.27 37.38 17.48
CA ILE A 71 14.36 38.55 17.52
C ILE A 71 13.00 38.12 18.14
N GLU A 72 12.36 39.04 18.89
CA GLU A 72 10.92 39.20 19.26
C GLU A 72 10.01 37.96 19.47
N THR A 73 9.53 37.64 20.67
CA THR A 73 8.41 38.26 21.47
C THR A 73 7.03 38.31 20.82
N HIS A 74 6.12 37.45 21.31
CA HIS A 74 4.78 37.89 21.68
C HIS A 74 4.36 37.23 23.00
N ARG A 75 3.88 38.04 23.93
CA ARG A 75 3.48 37.67 25.30
C ARG A 75 2.07 38.18 25.52
N ASN A 76 1.21 37.38 26.16
CA ASN A 76 0.04 37.88 26.88
C ASN A 76 -0.23 36.92 28.04
N ASP A 77 -0.10 37.44 29.26
CA ASP A 77 -0.36 36.77 30.53
C ASP A 77 -1.84 36.98 30.95
N GLY A 78 -2.37 36.06 31.75
CA GLY A 78 -3.65 36.19 32.47
C GLY A 78 -4.23 34.81 32.82
N SER A 79 -4.06 34.24 34.03
CA SER A 79 -4.79 34.56 35.28
C SER A 79 -6.31 34.73 35.05
N THR A 80 -7.26 34.04 35.68
CA THR A 80 -7.32 33.15 36.87
C THR A 80 -8.70 32.41 36.81
N SER A 81 -9.11 31.45 37.65
CA SER A 81 -8.61 30.86 38.92
C SER A 81 -9.10 29.40 39.08
N ASP A 82 -8.87 28.84 40.27
CA ASP A 82 -9.27 27.52 40.78
C ASP A 82 -10.80 27.35 41.01
N GLU A 83 -11.29 26.10 40.93
CA GLU A 83 -12.11 25.48 41.99
C GLU A 83 -11.82 23.97 42.07
N GLU A 84 -11.81 23.43 43.29
CA GLU A 84 -11.46 22.05 43.62
C GLU A 84 -12.68 21.12 43.71
N GLY A 85 -12.50 19.82 43.47
CA GLY A 85 -13.54 18.81 43.75
C GLY A 85 -13.13 17.38 43.42
N PRO A 86 -12.42 16.65 44.32
CA PRO A 86 -12.03 15.27 44.09
C PRO A 86 -12.92 14.26 44.82
N SER A 87 -13.26 13.12 44.20
CA SER A 87 -13.23 11.78 44.82
C SER A 87 -13.75 10.67 43.89
N HIS A 88 -13.20 9.45 44.02
CA HIS A 88 -13.67 8.16 43.50
C HIS A 88 -13.85 8.04 41.94
N GLU A 89 -13.38 7.00 41.24
CA GLU A 89 -12.98 5.64 41.65
C GLU A 89 -11.81 5.08 40.81
N GLN A 90 -11.10 4.08 41.36
CA GLN A 90 -10.07 3.33 40.65
C GLN A 90 -10.71 2.30 39.69
N ILE A 91 -10.11 2.08 38.51
CA ILE A 91 -9.80 0.72 38.01
C ILE A 91 -8.80 0.80 36.85
N HIS A 92 -7.90 -0.18 36.79
CA HIS A 92 -6.75 -0.24 35.88
C HIS A 92 -7.16 -0.58 34.43
N ASN A 93 -6.48 0.05 33.45
CA ASN A 93 -5.52 -0.66 32.56
C ASN A 93 -5.00 0.26 31.44
N CYS A 94 -3.70 0.61 31.51
CA CYS A 94 -3.00 1.29 30.41
C CYS A 94 -2.10 0.27 29.67
N PRO A 95 -2.39 -0.07 28.39
CA PRO A 95 -1.50 -0.92 27.61
C PRO A 95 -0.14 -0.25 27.39
N LYS A 96 0.93 -0.99 27.63
CA LYS A 96 2.30 -0.50 27.58
C LYS A 96 2.67 0.04 26.20
N ARG A 97 3.43 1.15 26.17
CA ARG A 97 4.14 1.64 24.97
C ARG A 97 4.80 0.48 24.23
N CYS A 98 4.47 0.30 22.95
CA CYS A 98 5.15 -0.64 22.05
C CYS A 98 6.56 -0.15 21.68
N SER A 99 7.49 -0.14 22.62
CA SER A 99 8.92 0.04 22.35
C SER A 99 9.51 -1.25 21.77
N GLY A 100 9.16 -1.55 20.53
CA GLY A 100 9.67 -2.68 19.73
C GLY A 100 11.13 -2.53 19.31
N VAL A 101 12.02 -2.16 20.23
CA VAL A 101 13.46 -2.10 19.98
C VAL A 101 14.01 -3.52 20.01
N TYR A 102 14.06 -4.17 18.85
CA TYR A 102 14.76 -5.45 18.70
C TYR A 102 16.25 -5.27 19.05
N ARG A 103 16.63 -5.87 20.18
CA ARG A 103 17.97 -5.76 20.77
C ARG A 103 18.94 -6.73 20.10
N TRP A 104 19.64 -6.26 19.08
CA TRP A 104 20.78 -6.98 18.50
C TRP A 104 21.86 -7.22 19.58
N ARG A 105 22.26 -8.48 19.78
CA ARG A 105 23.44 -8.82 20.59
C ARG A 105 24.61 -9.15 19.68
N LEU A 106 25.71 -8.43 19.87
CA LEU A 106 27.01 -8.85 19.36
C LEU A 106 27.53 -9.98 20.25
N ILE A 107 27.55 -11.22 19.74
CA ILE A 107 28.16 -12.37 20.42
C ILE A 107 29.56 -12.57 19.84
N GLN A 108 30.60 -12.16 20.57
CA GLN A 108 31.97 -12.57 20.26
C GLN A 108 32.11 -14.08 20.53
N ARG A 109 32.09 -14.89 19.47
CA ARG A 109 32.54 -16.29 19.56
C ARG A 109 34.05 -16.33 19.75
N HIS A 110 34.50 -16.50 21.01
CA HIS A 110 35.85 -16.97 21.29
C HIS A 110 35.95 -18.46 20.94
N SER A 111 36.19 -18.77 19.67
CA SER A 111 36.50 -20.13 19.20
C SER A 111 37.89 -20.58 19.63
N ARG A 112 38.05 -20.94 20.91
CA ARG A 112 39.19 -21.75 21.35
C ARG A 112 39.01 -23.18 20.83
N SER A 113 39.67 -23.47 19.71
CA SER A 113 39.85 -24.84 19.22
C SER A 113 40.52 -25.71 20.30
N ARG A 114 39.86 -26.80 20.69
CA ARG A 114 40.54 -28.01 21.18
C ARG A 114 39.86 -29.24 20.60
N VAL A 115 40.68 -30.03 19.91
CA VAL A 115 40.41 -31.37 19.37
C VAL A 115 40.12 -32.34 20.52
N GLY A 116 39.18 -33.28 20.35
CA GLY A 116 39.01 -34.38 21.30
C GLY A 116 37.73 -35.23 21.22
N GLY A 117 37.75 -36.28 20.40
CA GLY A 117 37.35 -37.62 20.86
C GLY A 117 35.86 -38.05 20.92
N ARG A 118 35.47 -38.84 19.91
CA ARG A 118 34.63 -40.08 19.96
C ARG A 118 33.21 -40.07 20.55
N ASN A 119 32.26 -40.31 19.64
CA ASN A 119 31.23 -41.37 19.63
C ASN A 119 30.58 -41.84 20.95
N CYS A 120 29.24 -41.80 20.99
CA CYS A 120 28.42 -42.99 21.28
C CYS A 120 27.02 -42.87 20.63
N GLN A 121 26.46 -43.98 20.15
CA GLN A 121 25.16 -44.05 19.49
C GLN A 121 24.05 -44.49 20.45
N GLY A 122 22.80 -44.10 20.14
CA GLY A 122 21.56 -44.69 20.67
C GLY A 122 20.51 -43.63 21.00
N ALA A 123 19.21 -43.84 20.85
CA ALA A 123 18.44 -44.85 20.15
C ALA A 123 16.96 -44.41 20.21
N LYS A 124 16.27 -44.42 19.05
CA LYS A 124 14.81 -44.62 18.87
C LYS A 124 13.83 -44.06 19.94
N SER A 125 13.03 -43.07 19.55
CA SER A 125 11.57 -43.12 19.75
C SER A 125 10.85 -42.29 18.68
N ALA A 126 9.60 -42.64 18.34
CA ALA A 126 8.86 -42.09 17.22
C ALA A 126 7.53 -41.48 17.66
N LYS A 127 7.15 -40.33 17.04
CA LYS A 127 5.81 -39.99 16.51
C LYS A 127 5.73 -38.51 16.09
N HIS A 128 4.81 -38.25 15.15
CA HIS A 128 4.41 -36.97 14.54
C HIS A 128 5.39 -36.25 13.58
N PRO A 129 5.08 -36.20 12.26
CA PRO A 129 5.59 -35.18 11.35
C PRO A 129 4.82 -33.85 11.51
N TYR A 130 5.28 -32.79 10.82
CA TYR A 130 4.82 -31.39 10.94
C TYR A 130 5.28 -30.62 12.19
N ASN A 131 6.59 -30.41 12.29
CA ASN A 131 7.17 -29.12 12.73
C ASN A 131 8.69 -29.07 12.47
N ARG A 132 9.08 -28.98 11.18
CA ARG A 132 10.41 -28.44 10.84
C ARG A 132 10.28 -26.93 10.65
N ALA A 133 10.21 -26.22 11.78
CA ALA A 133 10.75 -24.88 11.81
C ALA A 133 12.22 -24.99 11.39
N VAL A 134 12.55 -24.51 10.19
CA VAL A 134 13.95 -24.31 9.82
C VAL A 134 14.47 -23.28 10.81
N GLU A 135 15.34 -23.72 11.73
CA GLU A 135 16.13 -22.82 12.56
C GLU A 135 16.90 -21.90 11.63
N ARG A 136 16.34 -20.71 11.36
CA ARG A 136 17.09 -19.64 10.71
C ARG A 136 18.34 -19.44 11.57
N PRO A 137 19.55 -19.44 10.98
CA PRO A 137 20.75 -19.17 11.76
C PRO A 137 20.54 -17.85 12.49
N ASP A 138 20.76 -17.89 13.80
CA ASP A 138 20.67 -16.75 14.69
C ASP A 138 21.37 -15.57 14.01
N ARG A 139 20.66 -14.45 13.79
CA ARG A 139 21.12 -13.34 12.93
C ARG A 139 22.25 -12.55 13.62
N THR A 140 23.38 -13.21 13.87
CA THR A 140 24.65 -12.57 14.19
C THR A 140 25.07 -11.78 12.98
N LEU A 141 25.16 -10.45 13.12
CA LEU A 141 25.87 -9.61 12.16
C LEU A 141 27.28 -10.20 11.99
N PRO A 142 27.66 -10.70 10.79
CA PRO A 142 29.05 -11.07 10.56
C PRO A 142 29.88 -9.79 10.73
N LEU A 143 30.99 -9.86 11.47
CA LEU A 143 31.95 -8.75 11.61
C LEU A 143 32.71 -8.59 10.29
N TYR A 144 32.03 -8.09 9.25
CA TYR A 144 32.62 -7.88 7.95
C TYR A 144 33.70 -6.80 8.06
N LYS A 145 34.91 -7.12 7.57
CA LYS A 145 36.12 -6.28 7.69
C LYS A 145 36.52 -5.89 9.13
N GLY A 146 36.03 -6.58 10.15
CA GLY A 146 36.39 -6.34 11.56
C GLY A 146 35.81 -5.05 12.17
N ASN A 147 34.88 -4.37 11.50
CA ASN A 147 34.21 -3.20 12.05
C ASN A 147 33.03 -3.62 12.94
N SER A 148 32.93 -3.04 14.13
CA SER A 148 31.79 -3.24 15.05
C SER A 148 30.63 -2.27 14.81
N ASP A 149 30.81 -1.28 13.95
CA ASP A 149 29.76 -0.39 13.49
C ASP A 149 28.77 -1.15 12.57
N PRO A 150 27.50 -1.34 12.96
CA PRO A 150 26.52 -2.09 12.19
C PRO A 150 26.17 -1.45 10.84
N PHE A 151 26.53 -0.19 10.63
CA PHE A 151 26.36 0.54 9.36
C PHE A 151 27.46 0.23 8.33
N ASN A 152 28.63 -0.23 8.79
CA ASN A 152 29.81 -0.53 7.98
C ASN A 152 30.16 -2.02 7.94
N SER A 153 29.54 -2.86 8.78
CA SER A 153 29.77 -4.31 8.85
C SER A 153 28.89 -5.13 7.89
N THR A 154 28.20 -4.48 6.95
CA THR A 154 27.20 -5.08 6.06
C THR A 154 27.70 -5.17 4.62
N ALA A 155 27.02 -5.94 3.77
CA ALA A 155 27.43 -6.15 2.37
C ALA A 155 27.57 -4.81 1.62
N VAL A 156 26.58 -3.93 1.80
CA VAL A 156 26.62 -2.52 1.41
C VAL A 156 26.72 -1.69 2.69
N PRO A 157 27.70 -0.77 2.83
CA PRO A 157 27.67 0.24 3.88
C PRO A 157 26.52 1.23 3.65
N PHE A 158 25.73 1.50 4.69
CA PHE A 158 24.57 2.41 4.63
C PHE A 158 24.54 3.36 5.83
N SER A 159 23.92 4.52 5.69
CA SER A 159 23.81 5.49 6.79
C SER A 159 22.61 5.21 7.71
N ALA A 160 22.60 5.82 8.90
CA ALA A 160 21.43 5.82 9.77
C ALA A 160 20.19 6.44 9.08
N PHE A 161 20.42 7.39 8.17
CA PHE A 161 19.40 8.00 7.32
C PHE A 161 18.83 7.00 6.29
N ASP A 162 19.67 6.22 5.60
CA ASP A 162 19.19 5.18 4.67
C ASP A 162 18.30 4.15 5.40
N LEU A 163 18.69 3.74 6.61
CA LEU A 163 17.88 2.85 7.45
C LEU A 163 16.56 3.48 7.90
N ALA A 164 16.50 4.81 8.06
CA ALA A 164 15.26 5.53 8.31
C ALA A 164 14.35 5.50 7.06
N LEU A 165 14.89 5.79 5.88
CA LEU A 165 14.12 5.71 4.63
C LEU A 165 13.58 4.29 4.38
N VAL A 166 14.34 3.23 4.67
CA VAL A 166 13.88 1.83 4.56
C VAL A 166 12.75 1.51 5.54
N LYS A 167 12.69 2.18 6.71
CA LYS A 167 11.54 2.07 7.63
C LYS A 167 10.32 2.77 7.06
N ASP A 168 10.49 4.01 6.64
CA ASP A 168 9.40 4.85 6.11
C ASP A 168 8.84 4.30 4.79
N ASP A 169 9.65 3.58 4.02
CA ASP A 169 9.25 2.86 2.82
C ASP A 169 8.41 1.60 3.13
N ARG A 170 8.85 0.76 4.07
CA ARG A 170 8.07 -0.41 4.52
C ARG A 170 6.72 -0.03 5.11
N VAL A 171 6.63 1.11 5.79
CA VAL A 171 5.36 1.67 6.27
C VAL A 171 4.47 2.00 5.08
N SER A 172 4.95 2.75 4.09
CA SER A 172 4.18 3.06 2.88
C SER A 172 3.75 1.81 2.09
N VAL A 173 4.59 0.76 2.02
CA VAL A 173 4.21 -0.51 1.39
C VAL A 173 3.03 -1.16 2.10
N ILE A 174 2.99 -1.18 3.44
CA ILE A 174 1.84 -1.79 4.15
C ILE A 174 0.56 -0.98 3.99
N ASP A 175 0.67 0.35 4.03
CA ASP A 175 -0.47 1.26 3.95
C ASP A 175 -1.19 1.13 2.59
N VAL A 176 -0.43 0.87 1.54
CA VAL A 176 -0.91 0.69 0.16
C VAL A 176 -1.39 -0.73 -0.12
N CYS A 177 -0.71 -1.78 0.40
CA CYS A 177 -1.09 -3.17 0.12
C CYS A 177 -2.28 -3.67 0.96
N TRP A 178 -2.41 -3.22 2.22
CA TRP A 178 -3.44 -3.71 3.17
C TRP A 178 -4.28 -2.58 3.83
N PRO A 179 -4.76 -1.55 3.10
CA PRO A 179 -5.45 -0.40 3.71
C PRO A 179 -6.71 -0.79 4.49
N ALA A 180 -7.50 -1.74 3.96
CA ALA A 180 -8.69 -2.25 4.66
C ALA A 180 -8.35 -2.97 5.97
N GLU A 181 -7.25 -3.73 6.02
CA GLU A 181 -6.83 -4.42 7.26
C GLU A 181 -6.38 -3.41 8.32
N ILE A 182 -5.57 -2.43 7.92
CA ILE A 182 -5.09 -1.34 8.79
C ILE A 182 -6.26 -0.52 9.32
N SER A 183 -7.18 -0.12 8.44
CA SER A 183 -8.34 0.72 8.75
C SER A 183 -9.33 0.00 9.68
N MET A 184 -9.65 -1.26 9.41
CA MET A 184 -10.65 -2.00 10.19
C MET A 184 -10.09 -2.61 11.49
N ARG A 185 -8.86 -3.17 11.48
CA ARG A 185 -8.28 -3.88 12.64
C ARG A 185 -7.36 -3.03 13.51
N GLY A 186 -6.89 -1.87 13.03
CA GLY A 186 -5.90 -1.04 13.73
C GLY A 186 -4.53 -1.70 13.92
N ASN A 187 -4.23 -2.77 13.18
CA ASN A 187 -3.08 -3.64 13.43
C ASN A 187 -1.77 -3.22 12.71
N ARG A 188 -1.67 -1.95 12.27
CA ARG A 188 -0.54 -1.38 11.49
C ARG A 188 0.83 -1.81 12.03
N ALA A 189 1.03 -1.73 13.35
CA ALA A 189 2.30 -2.10 14.00
C ALA A 189 2.68 -3.59 13.87
N ILE A 190 1.69 -4.50 13.83
CA ILE A 190 1.90 -5.94 13.62
C ILE A 190 2.33 -6.18 12.17
N LEU A 191 1.66 -5.54 11.21
CA LEU A 191 2.01 -5.61 9.78
C LEU A 191 3.42 -5.06 9.52
N VAL A 192 3.78 -3.91 10.11
CA VAL A 192 5.17 -3.40 10.05
C VAL A 192 6.14 -4.46 10.57
N ALA A 193 5.91 -5.02 11.76
CA ALA A 193 6.79 -6.03 12.35
C ALA A 193 6.92 -7.29 11.48
N GLU A 194 5.85 -7.71 10.81
CA GLU A 194 5.89 -8.85 9.89
C GLU A 194 6.67 -8.55 8.61
N THR A 195 6.63 -7.31 8.09
CA THR A 195 7.50 -6.91 6.96
C THR A 195 8.99 -7.12 7.30
N TRP A 196 9.41 -6.89 8.55
CA TRP A 196 10.81 -7.05 8.99
C TRP A 196 11.26 -8.52 9.10
N LYS A 197 10.31 -9.46 9.22
CA LYS A 197 10.58 -10.90 9.24
C LYS A 197 10.49 -11.54 7.85
N SER A 198 9.57 -11.05 7.03
CA SER A 198 9.18 -11.63 5.74
C SER A 198 9.89 -10.98 4.56
N MET A 199 9.96 -9.64 4.47
CA MET A 199 10.56 -8.95 3.31
C MET A 199 12.09 -9.05 3.28
N PRO A 200 12.71 -8.92 2.08
CA PRO A 200 14.15 -8.90 1.93
C PRO A 200 14.83 -7.86 2.83
N SER A 201 16.06 -8.11 3.24
CA SER A 201 16.81 -7.28 4.18
C SER A 201 17.92 -6.50 3.48
N ILE A 202 18.28 -5.33 4.02
CA ILE A 202 19.53 -4.63 3.67
C ILE A 202 20.78 -5.42 4.12
N LEU A 203 20.58 -6.50 4.89
CA LEU A 203 21.61 -7.47 5.31
C LEU A 203 21.73 -8.67 4.34
N ASP A 204 20.91 -8.73 3.29
CA ASP A 204 21.01 -9.76 2.26
C ASP A 204 22.16 -9.43 1.28
N ALA A 205 22.21 -10.08 0.11
CA ALA A 205 23.23 -9.84 -0.90
C ALA A 205 23.30 -8.38 -1.37
N GLU A 206 24.48 -7.95 -1.83
CA GLU A 206 24.79 -6.58 -2.26
C GLU A 206 23.76 -6.01 -3.26
N ALA A 207 23.33 -6.82 -4.24
CA ALA A 207 22.30 -6.46 -5.20
C ALA A 207 20.95 -6.12 -4.54
N VAL A 208 20.53 -6.92 -3.55
CA VAL A 208 19.29 -6.74 -2.80
C VAL A 208 19.36 -5.50 -1.91
N ALA A 209 20.47 -5.31 -1.21
CA ALA A 209 20.70 -4.15 -0.35
C ALA A 209 20.70 -2.84 -1.14
N HIS A 210 21.39 -2.80 -2.29
CA HIS A 210 21.33 -1.64 -3.19
C HIS A 210 19.93 -1.41 -3.74
N ALA A 211 19.17 -2.45 -4.12
CA ALA A 211 17.82 -2.28 -4.65
C ALA A 211 16.85 -1.72 -3.60
N ILE A 212 16.91 -2.20 -2.35
CA ILE A 212 16.09 -1.68 -1.24
C ILE A 212 16.42 -0.20 -0.94
N ILE A 213 17.70 0.17 -0.93
CA ILE A 213 18.11 1.57 -0.70
C ILE A 213 17.63 2.46 -1.87
N SER A 214 17.78 1.99 -3.12
CA SER A 214 17.28 2.69 -4.31
C SER A 214 15.77 2.95 -4.22
N HIS A 215 14.99 1.90 -3.92
CA HIS A 215 13.54 1.96 -3.73
C HIS A 215 13.16 3.02 -2.67
N SER A 216 13.85 3.01 -1.54
CA SER A 216 13.62 3.94 -0.43
C SER A 216 13.91 5.40 -0.80
N HIS A 217 14.93 5.67 -1.62
CA HIS A 217 15.24 7.02 -2.11
C HIS A 217 14.23 7.49 -3.18
N TYR A 218 13.77 6.64 -4.10
CA TYR A 218 12.66 6.98 -5.01
C TYR A 218 11.35 7.24 -4.25
N SER A 219 11.03 6.38 -3.28
CA SER A 219 9.86 6.47 -2.39
C SER A 219 9.84 7.80 -1.61
N ARG A 220 11.01 8.29 -1.19
CA ARG A 220 11.19 9.65 -0.66
C ARG A 220 10.98 10.73 -1.72
N ALA A 221 11.64 10.62 -2.88
CA ALA A 221 11.58 11.64 -3.94
C ALA A 221 10.15 11.88 -4.44
N VAL A 222 9.36 10.80 -4.64
CA VAL A 222 7.94 10.90 -5.02
C VAL A 222 7.09 11.50 -3.90
N ARG A 223 7.34 11.16 -2.63
CA ARG A 223 6.66 11.83 -1.49
C ARG A 223 6.93 13.34 -1.46
N TYR A 224 8.17 13.76 -1.72
CA TYR A 224 8.51 15.19 -1.85
C TYR A 224 7.80 15.83 -3.06
N GLN A 225 7.74 15.14 -4.21
CA GLN A 225 7.05 15.61 -5.41
C GLN A 225 5.55 15.81 -5.19
N ILE A 226 4.89 14.92 -4.45
CA ILE A 226 3.48 15.05 -4.04
C ILE A 226 3.26 16.30 -3.15
N GLN A 227 4.27 16.68 -2.36
CA GLN A 227 4.28 17.90 -1.55
C GLN A 227 4.73 19.16 -2.33
N GLY A 228 4.85 19.08 -3.66
CA GLY A 228 5.31 20.19 -4.52
C GLY A 228 6.80 20.50 -4.42
N ARG A 229 7.59 19.64 -3.76
CA ARG A 229 9.04 19.80 -3.56
C ARG A 229 9.81 18.86 -4.49
N ARG A 230 11.04 19.21 -4.86
CA ARG A 230 11.95 18.30 -5.60
C ARG A 230 13.15 17.96 -4.72
N ASP A 231 13.43 16.67 -4.55
CA ASP A 231 14.66 16.20 -3.92
C ASP A 231 15.56 15.54 -4.98
N GLN A 232 16.33 16.39 -5.67
CA GLN A 232 17.24 15.94 -6.72
C GLN A 232 18.35 15.03 -6.17
N ASN A 233 18.74 15.21 -4.90
CA ASN A 233 19.75 14.37 -4.25
C ASN A 233 19.21 12.96 -4.01
N ALA A 234 17.97 12.82 -3.55
CA ALA A 234 17.30 11.52 -3.44
C ALA A 234 17.22 10.82 -4.80
N MET A 235 16.84 11.52 -5.88
CA MET A 235 16.82 10.93 -7.24
C MET A 235 18.21 10.46 -7.70
N VAL A 236 19.27 11.26 -7.50
CA VAL A 236 20.65 10.87 -7.88
C VAL A 236 21.15 9.67 -7.05
N LEU A 237 20.82 9.60 -5.76
CA LEU A 237 21.14 8.46 -4.91
C LEU A 237 20.33 7.21 -5.31
N ALA A 238 19.05 7.38 -5.66
CA ALA A 238 18.19 6.30 -6.13
C ALA A 238 18.75 5.66 -7.41
N GLU A 239 19.09 6.45 -8.43
CA GLU A 239 19.71 5.97 -9.68
C GLU A 239 21.08 5.32 -9.45
N LYS A 240 21.93 5.92 -8.60
CA LYS A 240 23.23 5.34 -8.23
C LYS A 240 23.05 3.94 -7.64
N HIS A 241 22.12 3.77 -6.69
CA HIS A 241 21.85 2.48 -6.08
C HIS A 241 21.13 1.52 -7.05
N LYS A 242 20.25 1.99 -7.95
CA LYS A 242 19.64 1.19 -9.03
C LYS A 242 20.72 0.58 -9.93
N MET A 243 21.68 1.39 -10.40
CA MET A 243 22.79 0.90 -11.24
C MET A 243 23.67 -0.14 -10.53
N LEU A 244 23.98 0.05 -9.24
CA LEU A 244 24.77 -0.91 -8.46
C LEU A 244 23.99 -2.22 -8.22
N ALA A 245 22.69 -2.13 -7.94
CA ALA A 245 21.81 -3.29 -7.83
C ALA A 245 21.73 -4.08 -9.15
N VAL A 246 21.61 -3.41 -10.31
CA VAL A 246 21.61 -4.06 -11.63
C VAL A 246 22.95 -4.76 -11.92
N ARG A 247 24.08 -4.19 -11.50
CA ARG A 247 25.39 -4.86 -11.63
C ARG A 247 25.45 -6.12 -10.75
N GLY A 248 25.16 -5.99 -9.47
CA GLY A 248 25.14 -7.14 -8.56
C GLY A 248 24.12 -8.22 -8.96
N LEU A 249 23.00 -7.85 -9.60
CA LEU A 249 22.04 -8.81 -10.14
C LEU A 249 22.62 -9.60 -11.32
N ARG A 250 23.42 -8.98 -12.20
CA ARG A 250 24.15 -9.70 -13.27
C ARG A 250 25.16 -10.68 -12.67
N ASP A 251 25.87 -10.27 -11.63
CA ASP A 251 26.82 -11.14 -10.93
C ASP A 251 26.10 -12.32 -10.25
N LEU A 252 24.93 -12.10 -9.64
CA LEU A 252 24.09 -13.18 -9.09
C LEU A 252 23.59 -14.15 -10.16
N LEU A 253 23.17 -13.64 -11.33
CA LEU A 253 22.71 -14.45 -12.46
C LEU A 253 23.83 -15.34 -13.02
N GLU A 254 25.03 -14.79 -13.20
CA GLU A 254 26.19 -15.55 -13.68
C GLU A 254 26.67 -16.57 -12.62
N ASN A 255 26.68 -16.20 -11.34
CA ASN A 255 26.94 -17.14 -10.24
C ASN A 255 25.90 -18.28 -10.20
N TYR A 256 24.62 -18.00 -10.49
CA TYR A 256 23.58 -19.03 -10.57
C TYR A 256 23.79 -19.94 -11.79
N ARG A 257 24.11 -19.37 -12.95
CA ARG A 257 24.45 -20.13 -14.17
C ARG A 257 25.61 -21.11 -13.94
N GLN A 258 26.61 -20.72 -13.17
CA GLN A 258 27.78 -21.55 -12.88
C GLN A 258 27.53 -22.61 -11.80
N ASN A 259 26.69 -22.33 -10.79
CA ASN A 259 26.59 -23.15 -9.58
C ASN A 259 25.22 -23.81 -9.33
N GLY A 260 24.16 -23.43 -10.05
CA GLY A 260 22.80 -23.98 -9.92
C GLY A 260 22.14 -23.79 -8.54
N ARG A 261 22.71 -22.94 -7.67
CA ARG A 261 22.33 -22.86 -6.26
C ARG A 261 20.98 -22.19 -6.03
N SER A 262 20.07 -22.88 -5.34
CA SER A 262 18.71 -22.39 -5.05
C SER A 262 18.67 -21.16 -4.13
N ASP A 263 19.67 -20.93 -3.28
CA ASP A 263 19.75 -19.72 -2.46
C ASP A 263 20.09 -18.46 -3.28
N LEU A 264 20.70 -18.63 -4.47
CA LEU A 264 20.89 -17.53 -5.42
C LEU A 264 19.57 -17.14 -6.09
N LEU A 265 18.68 -18.10 -6.40
CA LEU A 265 17.35 -17.79 -6.93
C LEU A 265 16.57 -16.87 -5.99
N VAL A 266 16.62 -17.11 -4.67
CA VAL A 266 15.99 -16.23 -3.67
C VAL A 266 16.56 -14.80 -3.75
N GLN A 267 17.88 -14.66 -3.91
CA GLN A 267 18.55 -13.36 -4.00
C GLN A 267 18.23 -12.64 -5.33
N ILE A 268 18.26 -13.35 -6.46
CA ILE A 268 17.91 -12.85 -7.80
C ILE A 268 16.46 -12.36 -7.80
N ARG A 269 15.53 -13.15 -7.25
CA ARG A 269 14.12 -12.79 -7.08
C ARG A 269 13.94 -11.53 -6.25
N ASN A 270 14.61 -11.47 -5.10
CA ASN A 270 14.50 -10.34 -4.17
C ASN A 270 15.04 -9.04 -4.79
N ALA A 271 16.21 -9.09 -5.42
CA ALA A 271 16.80 -7.93 -6.11
C ALA A 271 15.94 -7.50 -7.30
N SER A 272 15.48 -8.44 -8.13
CA SER A 272 14.62 -8.14 -9.28
C SER A 272 13.27 -7.55 -8.85
N ALA A 273 12.61 -8.07 -7.82
CA ALA A 273 11.34 -7.53 -7.34
C ALA A 273 11.48 -6.10 -6.77
N GLN A 274 12.60 -5.80 -6.11
CA GLN A 274 12.89 -4.44 -5.64
C GLN A 274 13.24 -3.49 -6.80
N LEU A 275 13.97 -3.97 -7.83
CA LEU A 275 14.24 -3.20 -9.05
C LEU A 275 12.96 -2.96 -9.88
N SER A 276 12.04 -3.92 -9.93
CA SER A 276 10.69 -3.73 -10.47
C SER A 276 9.97 -2.58 -9.77
N ALA A 277 9.96 -2.58 -8.43
CA ALA A 277 9.34 -1.52 -7.64
C ALA A 277 10.01 -0.16 -7.85
N CYS A 278 11.34 -0.12 -7.97
CA CYS A 278 12.07 1.10 -8.38
C CYS A 278 11.57 1.62 -9.73
N GLY A 279 11.42 0.75 -10.73
CA GLY A 279 10.92 1.12 -12.05
C GLY A 279 9.49 1.65 -12.04
N ILE A 280 8.60 1.10 -11.22
CA ILE A 280 7.23 1.65 -11.02
C ILE A 280 7.32 3.08 -10.49
N ILE A 281 8.05 3.29 -9.38
CA ILE A 281 8.08 4.59 -8.68
C ILE A 281 8.83 5.65 -9.51
N SER A 282 9.84 5.25 -10.29
CA SER A 282 10.57 6.17 -11.19
C SER A 282 9.84 6.45 -12.51
N GLY A 283 8.72 5.77 -12.80
CA GLY A 283 8.04 5.83 -14.09
C GLY A 283 8.77 5.09 -15.24
N ASP A 284 9.80 4.29 -14.92
CA ASP A 284 10.55 3.47 -15.87
C ASP A 284 9.84 2.11 -16.05
N VAL A 285 8.71 2.18 -16.77
CA VAL A 285 7.80 1.07 -17.07
C VAL A 285 8.52 -0.10 -17.75
N ALA A 286 9.42 0.20 -18.69
CA ALA A 286 10.15 -0.81 -19.45
C ALA A 286 11.09 -1.60 -18.53
N SER A 287 11.88 -0.92 -17.68
CA SER A 287 12.70 -1.60 -16.67
C SER A 287 11.84 -2.39 -15.68
N ALA A 288 10.73 -1.83 -15.20
CA ALA A 288 9.83 -2.51 -14.27
C ALA A 288 9.34 -3.85 -14.84
N GLN A 289 8.85 -3.85 -16.08
CA GLN A 289 8.33 -5.03 -16.77
C GLN A 289 9.41 -6.07 -17.04
N VAL A 290 10.61 -5.68 -17.49
CA VAL A 290 11.76 -6.60 -17.66
C VAL A 290 12.09 -7.30 -16.33
N HIS A 291 12.14 -6.54 -15.23
CA HIS A 291 12.39 -7.12 -13.91
C HIS A 291 11.24 -8.02 -13.44
N PHE A 292 9.97 -7.70 -13.74
CA PHE A 292 8.84 -8.57 -13.38
C PHE A 292 8.81 -9.88 -14.16
N VAL A 293 9.16 -9.86 -15.45
CA VAL A 293 9.36 -11.09 -16.26
C VAL A 293 10.47 -11.94 -15.65
N GLY A 294 11.60 -11.33 -15.27
CA GLY A 294 12.68 -12.01 -14.55
C GLY A 294 12.23 -12.61 -13.20
N VAL A 295 11.42 -11.88 -12.41
CA VAL A 295 10.84 -12.40 -11.17
C VAL A 295 9.93 -13.59 -11.44
N LYS A 296 9.05 -13.55 -12.47
CA LYS A 296 8.19 -14.70 -12.81
C LYS A 296 9.02 -15.93 -13.18
N MET A 297 9.99 -15.79 -14.08
CA MET A 297 10.88 -16.91 -14.45
C MET A 297 11.54 -17.54 -13.21
N VAL A 298 11.99 -16.73 -12.25
CA VAL A 298 12.61 -17.23 -11.01
C VAL A 298 11.60 -17.86 -10.07
N VAL A 299 10.40 -17.29 -9.93
CA VAL A 299 9.31 -17.86 -9.12
C VAL A 299 8.87 -19.21 -9.70
N ASP A 300 8.74 -19.32 -11.01
CA ASP A 300 8.39 -20.57 -11.69
C ASP A 300 9.49 -21.63 -11.49
N MET A 301 10.78 -21.27 -11.62
CA MET A 301 11.91 -22.14 -11.26
C MET A 301 11.94 -22.56 -9.78
N MET A 302 11.34 -21.77 -8.87
CA MET A 302 11.21 -22.10 -7.44
C MET A 302 9.97 -22.95 -7.12
N GLY A 303 9.16 -23.35 -8.11
CA GLY A 303 7.92 -24.11 -7.91
C GLY A 303 6.65 -23.24 -7.79
N GLY A 304 6.68 -22.03 -8.34
CA GLY A 304 5.55 -21.10 -8.36
C GLY A 304 5.37 -20.30 -7.07
N LEU A 305 4.35 -19.43 -7.04
CA LEU A 305 4.10 -18.47 -5.96
C LEU A 305 3.91 -19.11 -4.58
N LYS A 306 3.47 -20.38 -4.52
CA LYS A 306 3.31 -21.16 -3.28
C LYS A 306 4.64 -21.47 -2.57
N SER A 307 5.78 -21.29 -3.24
CA SER A 307 7.12 -21.38 -2.64
C SER A 307 7.51 -20.15 -1.80
N MET A 308 6.74 -19.06 -1.90
CA MET A 308 7.01 -17.79 -1.23
C MET A 308 6.30 -17.70 0.13
N LEU A 309 6.79 -16.84 1.02
CA LEU A 309 6.01 -16.44 2.20
C LEU A 309 4.77 -15.66 1.75
N PRO A 310 3.57 -15.90 2.30
CA PRO A 310 2.33 -15.25 1.86
C PRO A 310 2.42 -13.72 1.76
N PHE A 311 3.05 -13.10 2.74
CA PHE A 311 3.26 -11.65 2.77
C PHE A 311 4.17 -11.13 1.63
N GLN A 312 5.16 -11.92 1.21
CA GLN A 312 6.01 -11.60 0.05
C GLN A 312 5.23 -11.75 -1.27
N SER A 313 4.43 -12.82 -1.42
CA SER A 313 3.64 -13.02 -2.64
C SER A 313 2.51 -12.00 -2.76
N GLU A 314 1.80 -11.67 -1.67
CA GLU A 314 0.79 -10.60 -1.64
C GLU A 314 1.36 -9.25 -2.12
N ALA A 315 2.50 -8.81 -1.59
CA ALA A 315 3.12 -7.55 -1.99
C ALA A 315 3.68 -7.59 -3.43
N LEU A 316 4.23 -8.73 -3.88
CA LEU A 316 4.68 -8.90 -5.26
C LEU A 316 3.50 -8.81 -6.23
N LEU A 317 2.41 -9.52 -5.93
CA LEU A 317 1.18 -9.53 -6.73
C LEU A 317 0.53 -8.15 -6.74
N PHE A 318 0.45 -7.47 -5.59
CA PHE A 318 0.00 -6.08 -5.52
C PHE A 318 0.83 -5.19 -6.44
N SER A 319 2.17 -5.25 -6.31
CA SER A 319 3.09 -4.40 -7.08
C SER A 319 2.96 -4.64 -8.58
N GLN A 320 2.85 -5.91 -9.01
CA GLN A 320 2.71 -6.23 -10.43
C GLN A 320 1.32 -5.87 -10.99
N VAL A 321 0.24 -6.13 -10.24
CA VAL A 321 -1.10 -5.72 -10.67
C VAL A 321 -1.19 -4.21 -10.75
N ALA A 322 -0.62 -3.46 -9.78
CA ALA A 322 -0.53 -2.01 -9.85
C ALA A 322 0.27 -1.54 -11.07
N CYS A 323 1.47 -2.09 -11.30
CA CYS A 323 2.30 -1.78 -12.48
C CYS A 323 1.54 -1.97 -13.79
N ALA A 324 1.03 -3.18 -14.01
CA ALA A 324 0.28 -3.54 -15.22
C ALA A 324 -0.96 -2.64 -15.40
N TRP A 325 -1.62 -2.29 -14.30
CA TRP A 325 -2.82 -1.44 -14.27
C TRP A 325 -2.51 0.02 -14.64
N PHE A 326 -1.42 0.60 -14.15
CA PHE A 326 -0.99 1.97 -14.51
C PHE A 326 -0.56 2.04 -15.98
N ASN A 327 0.10 0.98 -16.45
CA ASN A 327 0.70 0.91 -17.78
C ASN A 327 -0.25 0.35 -18.86
N ARG A 328 -1.49 0.02 -18.47
CA ARG A 328 -2.54 -0.52 -19.36
C ARG A 328 -2.09 -1.81 -20.09
N GLN A 329 -1.41 -2.70 -19.37
CA GLN A 329 -0.83 -3.95 -19.90
C GLN A 329 -1.41 -5.16 -19.17
N ARG A 330 -1.35 -6.34 -19.81
CA ARG A 330 -1.70 -7.62 -19.15
C ARG A 330 -0.65 -7.91 -18.05
N PRO A 331 -1.05 -8.43 -16.88
CA PRO A 331 -0.12 -8.76 -15.81
C PRO A 331 0.76 -9.98 -16.18
N VAL A 332 2.05 -9.92 -15.85
CA VAL A 332 3.02 -11.00 -16.09
C VAL A 332 2.64 -12.31 -15.40
N PHE A 333 2.11 -12.25 -14.17
CA PHE A 333 1.48 -13.39 -13.50
C PHE A 333 0.00 -13.41 -13.88
N HIS A 334 -0.44 -14.46 -14.60
CA HIS A 334 -1.85 -14.59 -14.96
C HIS A 334 -2.70 -14.71 -13.69
N PRO A 335 -3.86 -14.03 -13.57
CA PRO A 335 -4.68 -14.06 -12.35
C PRO A 335 -4.98 -15.47 -11.85
N ASP A 336 -5.19 -16.41 -12.76
CA ASP A 336 -5.60 -17.77 -12.40
C ASP A 336 -4.44 -18.63 -11.84
N GLU A 337 -3.18 -18.18 -11.91
CA GLU A 337 -2.03 -18.83 -11.25
C GLU A 337 -2.11 -18.72 -9.71
N TRP A 338 -2.85 -17.74 -9.18
CA TRP A 338 -2.84 -17.35 -7.76
C TRP A 338 -4.19 -16.87 -7.19
N ASN A 339 -5.23 -16.79 -8.02
CA ASN A 339 -6.61 -16.55 -7.58
C ASN A 339 -6.97 -17.55 -6.45
N PRO A 340 -7.39 -17.08 -5.27
CA PRO A 340 -7.76 -17.99 -4.19
C PRO A 340 -9.03 -18.77 -4.55
N GLN A 341 -9.23 -19.91 -3.91
CA GLN A 341 -10.44 -20.74 -4.05
C GLN A 341 -11.71 -19.93 -3.73
N SER A 342 -12.86 -20.40 -4.22
CA SER A 342 -14.14 -19.69 -4.05
C SER A 342 -14.47 -19.44 -2.57
N TRP A 343 -15.29 -18.43 -2.28
CA TRP A 343 -15.65 -18.13 -0.90
C TRP A 343 -16.28 -19.34 -0.20
N ALA A 344 -17.15 -20.09 -0.88
CA ALA A 344 -17.79 -21.28 -0.33
C ALA A 344 -16.80 -22.40 0.00
N GLU A 345 -15.69 -22.54 -0.72
CA GLU A 345 -14.62 -23.47 -0.38
C GLU A 345 -13.73 -22.96 0.75
N PHE A 346 -13.44 -21.65 0.74
CA PHE A 346 -12.61 -21.01 1.77
C PHE A 346 -13.30 -20.96 3.13
N SER A 347 -14.58 -20.58 3.19
CA SER A 347 -15.37 -20.53 4.43
C SER A 347 -15.44 -21.89 5.12
N ARG A 348 -15.62 -22.99 4.37
CA ARG A 348 -15.55 -24.37 4.88
C ARG A 348 -14.21 -24.75 5.50
N SER A 349 -13.12 -24.06 5.12
CA SER A 349 -11.78 -24.28 5.69
C SER A 349 -11.49 -23.42 6.93
N LEU A 350 -12.37 -22.45 7.26
CA LEU A 350 -12.21 -21.61 8.44
C LEU A 350 -12.55 -22.37 9.73
N PRO A 351 -11.78 -22.21 10.81
CA PRO A 351 -12.13 -22.79 12.10
C PRO A 351 -13.47 -22.26 12.64
N LYS A 352 -14.34 -23.16 13.09
CA LYS A 352 -15.48 -22.81 13.96
C LYS A 352 -14.91 -22.11 15.21
N PRO A 353 -15.37 -20.91 15.61
CA PRO A 353 -16.72 -20.35 15.41
C PRO A 353 -16.90 -19.39 14.23
N LEU A 354 -15.89 -19.13 13.38
CA LEU A 354 -16.03 -18.16 12.28
C LEU A 354 -17.17 -18.50 11.32
N SER A 355 -17.36 -19.80 11.00
CA SER A 355 -18.45 -20.27 10.14
C SER A 355 -19.79 -19.69 10.60
N SER A 356 -20.16 -19.85 11.88
CA SER A 356 -21.42 -19.32 12.40
C SER A 356 -21.56 -17.79 12.27
N THR A 357 -20.48 -17.01 12.45
CA THR A 357 -20.55 -15.55 12.25
C THR A 357 -20.69 -15.15 10.77
N VAL A 358 -20.22 -16.02 9.86
CA VAL A 358 -20.28 -15.85 8.40
C VAL A 358 -21.59 -16.39 7.80
N ASP A 359 -22.14 -17.45 8.37
CA ASP A 359 -23.31 -18.18 7.86
C ASP A 359 -24.63 -17.41 8.11
N HIS A 360 -24.63 -16.42 9.00
CA HIS A 360 -25.77 -15.51 9.21
C HIS A 360 -25.89 -14.39 8.16
N GLY A 361 -25.00 -14.34 7.18
CA GLY A 361 -24.91 -13.21 6.25
C GLY A 361 -25.43 -13.47 4.84
N ILE A 362 -25.49 -14.72 4.36
CA ILE A 362 -25.90 -15.02 2.97
C ILE A 362 -27.40 -14.69 2.84
N PRO A 363 -27.81 -13.60 2.14
CA PRO A 363 -29.16 -13.57 1.63
C PRO A 363 -29.21 -14.73 0.63
N PRO A 364 -30.24 -15.58 0.62
CA PRO A 364 -30.45 -16.40 -0.57
C PRO A 364 -30.41 -15.43 -1.76
N THR A 365 -29.67 -15.76 -2.82
CA THR A 365 -30.00 -15.18 -4.12
C THR A 365 -31.50 -15.32 -4.26
N PRO A 366 -32.25 -14.27 -4.64
CA PRO A 366 -33.70 -14.35 -4.67
C PRO A 366 -34.12 -15.30 -5.80
N ASP A 367 -34.09 -16.59 -5.51
CA ASP A 367 -34.49 -17.74 -6.33
C ASP A 367 -36.04 -17.81 -6.43
N GLY A 368 -36.65 -16.62 -6.43
CA GLY A 368 -38.07 -16.32 -6.40
C GLY A 368 -38.40 -14.92 -6.95
N CYS A 369 -37.41 -14.12 -7.38
CA CYS A 369 -37.69 -13.01 -8.28
C CYS A 369 -38.03 -13.58 -9.65
N THR A 370 -39.33 -13.63 -9.97
CA THR A 370 -39.87 -14.03 -11.28
C THR A 370 -39.10 -13.33 -12.39
N THR A 371 -38.41 -14.10 -13.23
CA THR A 371 -37.38 -13.62 -14.16
C THR A 371 -37.93 -12.80 -15.34
N ASP A 372 -39.24 -12.74 -15.51
CA ASP A 372 -39.86 -12.50 -16.81
C ASP A 372 -40.28 -11.03 -17.04
N THR A 373 -40.09 -10.14 -16.07
CA THR A 373 -40.51 -8.73 -16.15
C THR A 373 -39.39 -7.70 -16.35
N PHE A 374 -38.11 -8.10 -16.31
CA PHE A 374 -36.98 -7.16 -16.36
C PHE A 374 -35.93 -7.56 -17.40
N GLN A 375 -35.86 -6.73 -18.45
CA GLN A 375 -35.06 -6.93 -19.68
C GLN A 375 -33.57 -7.25 -19.44
N PRO A 376 -32.92 -7.95 -20.39
CA PRO A 376 -31.51 -8.30 -20.30
C PRO A 376 -30.61 -7.05 -20.35
N SER A 377 -29.59 -7.02 -19.49
CA SER A 377 -28.47 -6.07 -19.59
C SER A 377 -27.65 -6.33 -20.85
N ALA A 378 -27.17 -5.26 -21.49
CA ALA A 378 -26.29 -5.30 -22.65
C ALA A 378 -24.81 -5.62 -22.29
N MET A 379 -24.51 -5.84 -21.00
CA MET A 379 -23.23 -6.39 -20.56
C MET A 379 -22.95 -7.76 -21.20
N SER A 380 -21.80 -7.87 -21.88
CA SER A 380 -21.27 -9.15 -22.36
C SER A 380 -21.09 -10.18 -21.23
N PRO A 381 -21.09 -11.49 -21.54
CA PRO A 381 -20.86 -12.54 -20.54
C PRO A 381 -19.59 -12.34 -19.72
N THR A 382 -18.51 -11.83 -20.33
CA THR A 382 -17.22 -11.61 -19.67
C THR A 382 -17.28 -10.44 -18.67
N VAL A 383 -17.88 -9.30 -19.04
CA VAL A 383 -18.13 -8.19 -18.10
C VAL A 383 -19.04 -8.65 -16.95
N ARG A 384 -20.11 -9.38 -17.28
CA ARG A 384 -21.08 -9.92 -16.30
C ARG A 384 -20.41 -10.89 -15.30
N SER A 385 -19.43 -11.67 -15.75
CA SER A 385 -18.62 -12.53 -14.89
C SER A 385 -17.81 -11.71 -13.87
N VAL A 386 -17.08 -10.67 -14.31
CA VAL A 386 -16.33 -9.78 -13.42
C VAL A 386 -17.24 -9.06 -12.42
N VAL A 387 -18.42 -8.60 -12.86
CA VAL A 387 -19.46 -8.03 -11.99
C VAL A 387 -19.92 -9.02 -10.93
N LYS A 388 -20.15 -10.30 -11.29
CA LYS A 388 -20.50 -11.34 -10.32
C LYS A 388 -19.38 -11.55 -9.28
N GLU A 389 -18.12 -11.64 -9.70
CA GLU A 389 -17.00 -11.80 -8.77
C GLU A 389 -16.84 -10.62 -7.80
N LEU A 390 -17.13 -9.39 -8.23
CA LEU A 390 -17.15 -8.22 -7.35
C LEU A 390 -18.34 -8.19 -6.40
N ARG A 391 -19.50 -8.71 -6.81
CA ARG A 391 -20.66 -8.86 -5.91
C ARG A 391 -20.35 -9.82 -4.77
N ASP A 392 -19.70 -10.94 -5.06
CA ASP A 392 -19.19 -11.84 -4.03
C ASP A 392 -18.22 -11.10 -3.08
N LEU A 393 -17.31 -10.28 -3.63
CA LEU A 393 -16.32 -9.55 -2.83
C LEU A 393 -16.95 -8.44 -1.96
N LEU A 394 -18.00 -7.76 -2.43
CA LEU A 394 -18.78 -6.79 -1.64
C LEU A 394 -19.39 -7.44 -0.40
N TYR A 395 -19.97 -8.63 -0.54
CA TYR A 395 -20.46 -9.41 0.59
C TYR A 395 -19.33 -9.68 1.61
N ILE A 396 -18.11 -9.97 1.15
CA ILE A 396 -16.95 -10.19 2.03
C ILE A 396 -16.41 -8.89 2.67
N GLU A 397 -16.65 -7.71 2.10
CA GLU A 397 -16.38 -6.44 2.80
C GLU A 397 -17.25 -6.30 4.06
N GLU A 398 -18.55 -6.62 3.97
CA GLU A 398 -19.45 -6.57 5.14
C GLU A 398 -19.11 -7.65 6.18
N VAL A 399 -18.76 -8.86 5.74
CA VAL A 399 -18.21 -9.92 6.63
C VAL A 399 -16.95 -9.43 7.36
N LYS A 400 -16.02 -8.75 6.66
CA LYS A 400 -14.81 -8.19 7.29
C LYS A 400 -15.11 -7.11 8.32
N ILE A 401 -16.12 -6.27 8.08
CA ILE A 401 -16.56 -5.24 9.04
C ILE A 401 -17.11 -5.90 10.31
N ALA A 402 -17.98 -6.90 10.15
CA ALA A 402 -18.50 -7.69 11.28
C ALA A 402 -17.38 -8.40 12.06
N LEU A 403 -16.42 -9.02 11.37
CA LEU A 403 -15.27 -9.68 11.99
C LEU A 403 -14.32 -8.69 12.68
N ALA A 404 -14.08 -7.52 12.10
CA ALA A 404 -13.24 -6.49 12.70
C ALA A 404 -13.80 -5.98 14.03
N ALA A 405 -15.12 -5.82 14.14
CA ALA A 405 -15.80 -5.46 15.38
C ALA A 405 -15.53 -6.48 16.52
N THR A 406 -15.35 -7.77 16.20
CA THR A 406 -15.00 -8.80 17.20
C THR A 406 -13.56 -8.74 17.71
N LYS A 407 -12.67 -7.98 17.03
CA LYS A 407 -11.21 -7.95 17.26
C LYS A 407 -10.52 -9.32 17.25
N SER A 408 -11.14 -10.34 16.65
CA SER A 408 -10.60 -11.69 16.59
C SER A 408 -9.36 -11.78 15.71
N ASP A 409 -8.30 -12.44 16.19
CA ASP A 409 -7.13 -12.79 15.37
C ASP A 409 -7.49 -13.71 14.20
N MET A 410 -8.57 -14.49 14.37
CA MET A 410 -9.12 -15.37 13.35
C MET A 410 -9.68 -14.61 12.13
N ALA A 411 -9.82 -13.27 12.20
CA ALA A 411 -10.16 -12.47 11.04
C ALA A 411 -9.04 -12.42 9.98
N GLU A 412 -7.76 -12.60 10.35
CA GLU A 412 -6.63 -12.43 9.43
C GLU A 412 -6.75 -13.24 8.12
N PRO A 413 -7.04 -14.56 8.14
CA PRO A 413 -7.25 -15.33 6.92
C PRO A 413 -8.29 -14.74 5.97
N VAL A 414 -9.37 -14.15 6.49
CA VAL A 414 -10.43 -13.51 5.68
C VAL A 414 -9.92 -12.23 5.02
N PHE A 415 -9.15 -11.42 5.75
CA PHE A 415 -8.49 -10.24 5.15
C PHE A 415 -7.50 -10.64 4.06
N ARG A 416 -6.61 -11.61 4.32
CA ARG A 416 -5.64 -12.16 3.36
C ARG A 416 -6.32 -12.70 2.09
N TRP A 417 -7.34 -13.54 2.26
CA TRP A 417 -8.16 -14.07 1.16
C TRP A 417 -8.81 -12.93 0.34
N SER A 418 -9.41 -11.94 1.00
CA SER A 418 -10.07 -10.82 0.32
C SER A 418 -9.10 -9.97 -0.51
N VAL A 419 -7.86 -9.78 -0.04
CA VAL A 419 -6.82 -9.03 -0.75
C VAL A 419 -6.40 -9.77 -2.02
N LEU A 420 -6.12 -11.08 -1.92
CA LEU A 420 -5.80 -11.90 -3.09
C LEU A 420 -6.97 -11.99 -4.07
N ARG A 421 -8.20 -12.18 -3.59
CA ARG A 421 -9.40 -12.21 -4.44
C ARG A 421 -9.61 -10.87 -5.18
N LYS A 422 -9.48 -9.74 -4.48
CA LYS A 422 -9.57 -8.40 -5.05
C LYS A 422 -8.52 -8.17 -6.14
N LEU A 423 -7.26 -8.53 -5.87
CA LEU A 423 -6.19 -8.43 -6.85
C LEU A 423 -6.45 -9.31 -8.08
N ALA A 424 -6.96 -10.54 -7.90
CA ALA A 424 -7.24 -11.46 -9.02
C ALA A 424 -8.36 -10.92 -9.93
N ILE A 425 -9.42 -10.36 -9.34
CA ILE A 425 -10.51 -9.70 -10.08
C ILE A 425 -9.99 -8.48 -10.84
N ARG A 426 -9.15 -7.64 -10.22
CA ARG A 426 -8.50 -6.50 -10.89
C ARG A 426 -7.63 -6.91 -12.06
N ALA A 427 -6.86 -7.99 -11.90
CA ALA A 427 -6.04 -8.57 -12.93
C ALA A 427 -6.88 -9.12 -14.10
N ARG A 428 -7.99 -9.84 -13.84
CA ARG A 428 -8.94 -10.28 -14.89
C ARG A 428 -9.60 -9.10 -15.61
N ASN A 429 -10.06 -8.08 -14.88
CA ASN A 429 -10.66 -6.89 -15.49
C ASN A 429 -9.62 -6.06 -16.30
N LEU A 430 -8.34 -6.15 -15.95
CA LEU A 430 -7.24 -5.58 -16.72
C LEU A 430 -6.92 -6.39 -17.98
N VAL A 431 -6.98 -7.73 -17.94
CA VAL A 431 -6.87 -8.57 -19.14
C VAL A 431 -8.02 -8.25 -20.09
N LEU A 432 -9.27 -8.28 -19.62
CA LEU A 432 -10.46 -7.88 -20.40
C LEU A 432 -10.32 -6.49 -21.02
N TRP A 433 -9.78 -5.51 -20.28
CA TRP A 433 -9.54 -4.17 -20.82
C TRP A 433 -8.54 -4.17 -21.98
N CYS A 434 -7.44 -4.91 -21.84
CA CYS A 434 -6.47 -5.06 -22.91
C CYS A 434 -7.08 -5.78 -24.12
N ASP A 435 -7.84 -6.85 -23.91
CA ASP A 435 -8.50 -7.61 -24.99
C ASP A 435 -9.46 -6.71 -25.79
N LEU A 436 -10.33 -5.95 -25.10
CA LEU A 436 -11.24 -4.99 -25.74
C LEU A 436 -10.50 -3.89 -26.49
N ARG A 437 -9.42 -3.35 -25.93
CA ARG A 437 -8.61 -2.32 -26.59
C ARG A 437 -7.92 -2.87 -27.84
N ASP A 438 -7.37 -4.08 -27.76
CA ASP A 438 -6.63 -4.69 -28.85
C ASP A 438 -7.59 -5.00 -30.02
N ILE A 439 -8.79 -5.53 -29.75
CA ILE A 439 -9.90 -5.68 -30.74
C ILE A 439 -10.26 -4.34 -31.40
N MET A 440 -10.44 -3.26 -30.62
CA MET A 440 -10.71 -1.92 -31.17
C MET A 440 -9.56 -1.39 -32.03
N SER A 441 -8.31 -1.79 -31.76
CA SER A 441 -7.13 -1.33 -32.49
C SER A 441 -6.95 -2.10 -33.80
N GLU A 442 -7.16 -3.41 -33.77
CA GLU A 442 -7.17 -4.28 -34.96
C GLU A 442 -8.28 -3.85 -35.92
N SER A 443 -9.50 -3.65 -35.39
CA SER A 443 -10.66 -3.17 -36.17
C SER A 443 -10.37 -1.85 -36.88
N ALA A 444 -9.67 -0.92 -36.22
CA ALA A 444 -9.28 0.37 -36.79
C ALA A 444 -8.12 0.29 -37.82
N ALA A 445 -7.30 -0.75 -37.76
CA ALA A 445 -6.19 -0.97 -38.69
C ALA A 445 -6.65 -1.66 -39.99
N GLU A 446 -7.59 -2.58 -39.91
CA GLU A 446 -8.04 -3.40 -41.04
C GLU A 446 -9.05 -2.68 -41.97
N ASN A 447 -9.79 -1.68 -41.47
CA ASN A 447 -11.05 -1.29 -42.10
C ASN A 447 -11.19 0.20 -42.42
N GLY A 448 -10.86 0.53 -43.67
CA GLY A 448 -11.36 1.74 -44.36
C GLY A 448 -12.80 1.60 -44.88
N GLY A 449 -13.62 0.70 -44.30
CA GLY A 449 -14.99 0.39 -44.69
C GLY A 449 -15.96 0.58 -43.52
N LEU A 450 -17.12 1.19 -43.76
CA LEU A 450 -17.73 2.10 -42.78
C LEU A 450 -18.87 1.54 -41.90
N ASP A 451 -19.65 0.55 -42.33
CA ASP A 451 -20.98 0.31 -41.72
C ASP A 451 -21.13 -0.95 -40.86
N GLU A 452 -20.73 -2.15 -41.31
CA GLU A 452 -20.80 -3.35 -40.43
C GLU A 452 -19.85 -3.24 -39.21
N LEU A 453 -18.72 -2.56 -39.38
CA LEU A 453 -17.78 -2.31 -38.29
C LEU A 453 -18.29 -1.36 -37.21
N ARG A 454 -19.22 -0.44 -37.54
CA ARG A 454 -19.79 0.46 -36.53
C ARG A 454 -20.56 -0.32 -35.47
N ALA A 455 -21.31 -1.34 -35.86
CA ALA A 455 -22.08 -2.17 -34.93
C ALA A 455 -21.18 -3.00 -33.99
N SER A 456 -20.13 -3.64 -34.53
CA SER A 456 -19.17 -4.42 -33.70
C SER A 456 -18.32 -3.52 -32.80
N ASN A 457 -17.89 -2.35 -33.31
CA ASN A 457 -17.21 -1.33 -32.51
C ASN A 457 -18.12 -0.74 -31.43
N SER A 458 -19.43 -0.57 -31.67
CA SER A 458 -20.39 -0.07 -30.69
C SER A 458 -20.45 -0.96 -29.45
N SER A 459 -20.65 -2.26 -29.63
CA SER A 459 -20.68 -3.24 -28.53
C SER A 459 -19.34 -3.31 -27.80
N THR A 460 -18.22 -3.27 -28.54
CA THR A 460 -16.87 -3.32 -27.94
C THR A 460 -16.57 -2.05 -27.13
N ALA A 461 -16.91 -0.87 -27.65
CA ALA A 461 -16.80 0.41 -26.96
C ALA A 461 -17.74 0.50 -25.74
N PHE A 462 -18.93 -0.10 -25.81
CA PHE A 462 -19.82 -0.17 -24.65
C PHE A 462 -19.26 -1.08 -23.55
N ASN A 463 -18.74 -2.26 -23.91
CA ASN A 463 -18.06 -3.14 -22.97
C ASN A 463 -16.78 -2.50 -22.38
N MET A 464 -16.08 -1.65 -23.13
CA MET A 464 -14.97 -0.82 -22.66
C MET A 464 -15.43 0.16 -21.56
N ILE A 465 -16.54 0.89 -21.77
CA ILE A 465 -17.13 1.80 -20.79
C ILE A 465 -17.53 1.04 -19.51
N LEU A 466 -18.15 -0.13 -19.65
CA LEU A 466 -18.54 -0.99 -18.53
C LEU A 466 -17.31 -1.49 -17.76
N CYS A 467 -16.29 -1.97 -18.46
CA CYS A 467 -15.01 -2.41 -17.88
C CYS A 467 -14.33 -1.29 -17.07
N LEU A 468 -14.28 -0.06 -17.61
CA LEU A 468 -13.77 1.12 -16.91
C LEU A 468 -14.63 1.49 -15.68
N THR A 469 -15.96 1.41 -15.80
CA THR A 469 -16.89 1.66 -14.68
C THR A 469 -16.71 0.64 -13.55
N VAL A 470 -16.46 -0.62 -13.89
CA VAL A 470 -16.07 -1.65 -12.91
C VAL A 470 -14.78 -1.27 -12.16
N ARG A 471 -13.79 -0.66 -12.84
CA ARG A 471 -12.55 -0.16 -12.18
C ARG A 471 -12.84 1.05 -11.29
N CYS A 472 -13.69 1.98 -11.74
CA CYS A 472 -14.15 3.11 -10.93
C CYS A 472 -14.75 2.63 -9.61
N PHE A 473 -15.65 1.64 -9.67
CA PHE A 473 -16.33 1.05 -8.52
C PHE A 473 -15.35 0.31 -7.59
N ASP A 474 -14.51 -0.59 -8.11
CA ASP A 474 -13.52 -1.33 -7.31
C ASP A 474 -12.58 -0.37 -6.56
N ARG A 475 -12.01 0.63 -7.23
CA ARG A 475 -11.13 1.61 -6.55
C ARG A 475 -11.89 2.43 -5.52
N ALA A 476 -13.09 2.93 -5.85
CA ALA A 476 -13.82 3.85 -4.97
C ALA A 476 -14.39 3.15 -3.73
N ILE A 477 -14.85 1.90 -3.85
CA ILE A 477 -15.56 1.19 -2.79
C ILE A 477 -14.64 0.23 -2.03
N LEU A 478 -13.73 -0.46 -2.71
CA LEU A 478 -12.92 -1.55 -2.13
C LEU A 478 -11.50 -1.11 -1.73
N GLU A 479 -11.12 0.15 -1.94
CA GLU A 479 -9.77 0.63 -1.64
C GLU A 479 -9.69 2.10 -1.19
N GLU A 480 -10.00 3.06 -2.05
CA GLU A 480 -9.80 4.49 -1.75
C GLU A 480 -10.65 4.95 -0.55
N PHE A 481 -11.80 4.32 -0.33
CA PHE A 481 -12.62 4.46 0.89
C PHE A 481 -11.84 4.20 2.19
N TYR A 482 -10.80 3.36 2.18
CA TYR A 482 -10.05 2.98 3.38
C TYR A 482 -8.78 3.82 3.63
N TYR A 483 -8.41 4.74 2.74
CA TYR A 483 -7.23 5.59 2.91
C TYR A 483 -7.52 6.74 3.90
N ILE A 484 -7.12 6.53 5.17
CA ILE A 484 -7.34 7.46 6.29
C ILE A 484 -6.69 8.84 6.06
N GLU A 485 -5.50 8.87 5.45
CA GLU A 485 -4.65 10.07 5.35
C GLU A 485 -4.78 10.80 3.98
N GLN A 486 -5.50 10.24 3.00
CA GLN A 486 -5.64 10.82 1.66
C GLN A 486 -7.07 10.63 1.10
N PRO A 487 -8.03 11.52 1.43
CA PRO A 487 -9.43 11.39 1.00
C PRO A 487 -9.66 11.72 -0.48
N SER A 488 -8.62 12.06 -1.25
CA SER A 488 -8.73 12.29 -2.69
C SER A 488 -8.88 10.96 -3.42
N PHE A 489 -10.03 10.74 -4.07
CA PHE A 489 -10.34 9.61 -4.94
C PHE A 489 -9.57 9.69 -6.27
N ARG A 490 -8.24 9.86 -6.19
CA ARG A 490 -7.37 10.17 -7.32
C ARG A 490 -7.47 9.11 -8.40
N PHE A 491 -7.45 7.84 -8.02
CA PHE A 491 -7.49 6.75 -8.96
C PHE A 491 -8.88 6.61 -9.58
N SER A 492 -9.95 6.59 -8.78
CA SER A 492 -11.32 6.55 -9.32
C SER A 492 -11.65 7.76 -10.20
N THR A 493 -11.12 8.95 -9.90
CA THR A 493 -11.30 10.15 -10.75
C THR A 493 -10.58 10.00 -12.10
N MET A 494 -9.40 9.38 -12.14
CA MET A 494 -8.71 9.10 -13.40
C MET A 494 -9.55 8.17 -14.31
N PHE A 495 -10.12 7.08 -13.78
CA PHE A 495 -11.02 6.25 -14.60
C PHE A 495 -12.33 6.93 -14.93
N LEU A 496 -12.86 7.79 -14.05
CA LEU A 496 -14.09 8.53 -14.36
C LEU A 496 -13.90 9.45 -15.56
N ALA A 497 -12.74 10.10 -15.69
CA ALA A 497 -12.38 10.87 -16.89
C ALA A 497 -12.22 9.97 -18.14
N GLU A 498 -11.69 8.74 -17.99
CA GLU A 498 -11.66 7.76 -19.09
C GLU A 498 -13.07 7.28 -19.48
N VAL A 499 -13.96 7.05 -18.51
CA VAL A 499 -15.38 6.71 -18.74
C VAL A 499 -16.07 7.86 -19.50
N GLU A 500 -15.89 9.11 -19.05
CA GLU A 500 -16.46 10.28 -19.73
C GLU A 500 -15.94 10.43 -21.17
N ALA A 501 -14.64 10.20 -21.39
CA ALA A 501 -14.03 10.26 -22.72
C ALA A 501 -14.53 9.15 -23.67
N ASN A 502 -14.83 7.95 -23.17
CA ASN A 502 -15.40 6.87 -23.98
C ASN A 502 -16.90 7.05 -24.20
N LEU A 503 -17.66 7.54 -23.21
CA LEU A 503 -19.08 7.87 -23.35
C LEU A 503 -19.32 8.90 -24.47
N LYS A 504 -18.45 9.90 -24.61
CA LYS A 504 -18.49 10.90 -25.69
C LYS A 504 -18.17 10.34 -27.09
N ARG A 505 -17.68 9.10 -27.18
CA ARG A 505 -17.29 8.42 -28.43
C ARG A 505 -18.18 7.24 -28.77
N LEU A 506 -19.23 7.01 -27.98
CA LEU A 506 -20.18 5.93 -28.21
C LEU A 506 -20.98 6.23 -29.50
N ASP A 507 -21.09 5.25 -30.39
CA ASP A 507 -21.82 5.33 -31.66
C ASP A 507 -22.79 4.13 -31.74
N PRO A 508 -24.12 4.32 -31.83
CA PRO A 508 -24.80 5.60 -31.69
C PRO A 508 -24.62 6.17 -30.28
N PRO A 509 -24.53 7.49 -30.12
CA PRO A 509 -24.41 8.14 -28.82
C PRO A 509 -25.59 7.75 -27.94
N PHE A 510 -25.36 7.57 -26.64
CA PHE A 510 -26.48 7.36 -25.72
C PHE A 510 -27.36 8.63 -25.70
N PRO A 511 -28.69 8.52 -25.93
CA PRO A 511 -29.58 9.68 -25.96
C PRO A 511 -29.52 10.43 -24.63
N SER A 512 -28.79 11.55 -24.63
CA SER A 512 -28.36 12.23 -23.41
C SER A 512 -28.93 13.64 -23.29
N GLY A 513 -30.01 13.93 -24.04
CA GLY A 513 -30.96 15.03 -23.81
C GLY A 513 -30.35 16.35 -23.37
N ARG A 514 -29.23 16.75 -23.99
CA ARG A 514 -28.36 17.80 -23.45
C ARG A 514 -28.52 19.15 -24.14
N ASN A 515 -29.31 19.24 -25.21
CA ASN A 515 -29.51 20.43 -26.01
C ASN A 515 -30.97 20.55 -26.47
N SER A 516 -31.51 21.78 -26.40
CA SER A 516 -32.83 22.25 -26.86
C SER A 516 -34.06 21.75 -26.08
N ASP A 517 -34.92 22.72 -25.73
CA ASP A 517 -36.15 22.49 -24.95
C ASP A 517 -37.31 21.93 -25.79
N ASP A 518 -37.19 21.90 -27.12
CA ASP A 518 -38.24 21.48 -28.06
C ASP A 518 -38.12 20.02 -28.57
N GLU A 519 -36.94 19.38 -28.53
CA GLU A 519 -36.77 17.96 -28.91
C GLU A 519 -37.07 16.97 -27.76
N HIS A 520 -37.57 17.49 -26.63
CA HIS A 520 -37.48 16.81 -25.35
C HIS A 520 -38.31 15.52 -25.22
N LEU A 521 -39.37 15.36 -26.04
CA LEU A 521 -40.26 14.20 -26.07
C LEU A 521 -39.68 13.02 -26.85
N ASP A 522 -39.12 13.24 -28.04
CA ASP A 522 -38.58 12.16 -28.87
C ASP A 522 -37.33 11.55 -28.20
N ILE A 523 -36.48 12.38 -27.60
CA ILE A 523 -35.32 11.92 -26.85
C ILE A 523 -35.72 11.06 -25.63
N GLN A 524 -36.83 11.38 -24.94
CA GLN A 524 -37.34 10.52 -23.86
C GLN A 524 -37.81 9.17 -24.40
N GLY A 525 -38.51 9.15 -25.53
CA GLY A 525 -38.87 7.92 -26.25
C GLY A 525 -37.65 7.08 -26.59
N GLN A 526 -36.62 7.69 -27.19
CA GLN A 526 -35.36 7.02 -27.54
C GLN A 526 -34.63 6.45 -26.31
N VAL A 527 -34.52 7.20 -25.19
CA VAL A 527 -33.95 6.68 -23.93
C VAL A 527 -34.70 5.45 -23.43
N LEU A 528 -36.03 5.44 -23.52
CA LEU A 528 -36.87 4.34 -23.04
C LEU A 528 -36.77 3.09 -23.91
N GLN A 529 -36.45 3.23 -25.20
CA GLN A 529 -36.24 2.11 -26.13
C GLN A 529 -34.79 1.60 -26.14
N ASP A 530 -33.79 2.41 -25.76
CA ASP A 530 -32.38 2.01 -25.74
C ASP A 530 -32.12 0.87 -24.73
N GLU A 531 -31.62 -0.28 -25.20
CA GLU A 531 -31.32 -1.45 -24.36
C GLU A 531 -30.26 -1.14 -23.28
N ARG A 532 -29.39 -0.16 -23.52
CA ARG A 532 -28.29 0.23 -22.62
C ARG A 532 -28.76 1.06 -21.44
N ARG A 533 -30.01 1.55 -21.42
CA ARG A 533 -30.49 2.58 -20.47
C ARG A 533 -30.29 2.25 -18.99
N PHE A 534 -30.43 0.99 -18.60
CA PHE A 534 -30.21 0.52 -17.22
C PHE A 534 -28.74 0.35 -16.86
N ASP A 535 -27.92 -0.13 -17.81
CA ASP A 535 -26.47 -0.21 -17.66
C ASP A 535 -25.89 1.22 -17.52
N MET A 536 -26.42 2.18 -18.28
CA MET A 536 -26.09 3.59 -18.21
C MET A 536 -26.49 4.22 -16.88
N LEU A 537 -27.69 3.93 -16.35
CA LEU A 537 -28.10 4.36 -15.00
C LEU A 537 -27.08 3.90 -13.94
N TRP A 538 -26.61 2.65 -14.03
CA TRP A 538 -25.56 2.16 -13.14
C TRP A 538 -24.24 2.91 -13.32
N ILE A 539 -23.76 3.10 -14.56
CA ILE A 539 -22.56 3.90 -14.87
C ILE A 539 -22.64 5.30 -14.23
N TYR A 540 -23.77 5.99 -14.40
CA TYR A 540 -23.95 7.32 -13.81
C TYR A 540 -24.06 7.29 -12.28
N SER A 541 -24.61 6.23 -11.67
CA SER A 541 -24.62 6.07 -10.20
C SER A 541 -23.21 5.95 -9.60
N VAL A 542 -22.30 5.26 -10.29
CA VAL A 542 -20.89 5.13 -9.87
C VAL A 542 -20.16 6.47 -10.03
N GLY A 543 -20.37 7.16 -11.15
CA GLY A 543 -19.78 8.47 -11.40
C GLY A 543 -20.26 9.53 -10.42
N ALA A 544 -21.56 9.63 -10.17
CA ALA A 544 -22.16 10.59 -9.23
C ALA A 544 -21.64 10.38 -7.80
N TYR A 545 -21.45 9.12 -7.36
CA TYR A 545 -20.82 8.82 -6.07
C TYR A 545 -19.38 9.37 -5.97
N ILE A 546 -18.57 9.19 -7.03
CA ILE A 546 -17.17 9.66 -7.07
C ILE A 546 -17.11 11.20 -7.10
N GLU A 547 -17.96 11.85 -7.90
CA GLU A 547 -18.11 13.31 -7.95
C GLU A 547 -18.46 13.88 -6.56
N HIS A 548 -19.49 13.33 -5.91
CA HIS A 548 -19.90 13.75 -4.56
C HIS A 548 -18.79 13.54 -3.51
N CYS A 549 -17.98 12.48 -3.63
CA CYS A 549 -16.83 12.26 -2.75
C CYS A 549 -15.71 13.28 -2.96
N ASN A 550 -15.41 13.64 -4.22
CA ASN A 550 -14.41 14.67 -4.53
C ASN A 550 -14.81 16.06 -4.00
N ILE A 551 -16.12 16.37 -3.94
CA ILE A 551 -16.65 17.62 -3.39
C ILE A 551 -16.57 17.67 -1.84
N LYS A 552 -16.33 16.53 -1.16
CA LYS A 552 -16.23 16.43 0.31
C LYS A 552 -14.82 16.06 0.84
N PRO A 553 -13.78 16.93 0.74
CA PRO A 553 -12.47 16.67 1.34
C PRO A 553 -12.43 16.56 2.88
N SER A 554 -13.48 16.97 3.60
CA SER A 554 -13.36 17.42 5.00
C SER A 554 -14.15 16.66 6.08
N SER A 555 -14.99 15.67 5.74
CA SER A 555 -15.93 15.06 6.71
C SER A 555 -15.67 13.58 7.08
N ARG A 556 -14.87 12.82 6.32
CA ARG A 556 -14.65 11.37 6.58
C ARG A 556 -13.57 11.10 7.63
N ARG A 557 -13.72 11.66 8.84
CA ARG A 557 -13.05 11.10 10.03
C ARG A 557 -13.88 9.93 10.56
N VAL A 558 -13.57 8.72 10.12
CA VAL A 558 -13.93 7.53 10.90
C VAL A 558 -13.27 7.67 12.27
N SER A 559 -14.07 7.65 13.33
CA SER A 559 -13.59 8.01 14.67
C SER A 559 -12.75 6.89 15.29
N THR A 560 -11.46 6.88 14.94
CA THR A 560 -10.40 6.21 15.70
C THR A 560 -9.52 7.28 16.33
N ALA A 561 -9.43 7.28 17.66
CA ALA A 561 -8.85 8.37 18.43
C ALA A 561 -7.33 8.53 18.22
N ALA A 562 -6.85 9.77 18.43
CA ALA A 562 -5.45 10.19 18.53
C ALA A 562 -4.61 10.30 17.23
N ALA A 563 -4.82 11.39 16.49
CA ALA A 563 -3.74 12.14 15.83
C ALA A 563 -4.18 13.61 15.58
N GLU A 564 -3.36 14.57 15.98
CA GLU A 564 -3.61 16.02 15.76
C GLU A 564 -3.31 16.41 14.30
N PRO A 565 -4.13 17.28 13.66
CA PRO A 565 -3.84 17.79 12.33
C PRO A 565 -2.93 19.03 12.40
N LEU A 566 -1.73 18.95 11.82
CA LEU A 566 -0.83 20.09 11.71
C LEU A 566 -0.50 20.45 10.25
N VAL A 567 -0.74 21.73 9.94
CA VAL A 567 -0.19 22.53 8.84
C VAL A 567 -0.70 22.27 7.41
N SER A 568 -1.68 23.12 7.06
CA SER A 568 -1.82 23.90 5.82
C SER A 568 -0.84 23.62 4.66
N SER A 569 -1.37 23.18 3.51
CA SER A 569 -0.68 23.23 2.21
C SER A 569 -1.17 24.43 1.38
N PRO A 570 -0.28 25.20 0.72
CA PRO A 570 -0.66 26.40 -0.01
C PRO A 570 -1.26 26.13 -1.39
N THR A 571 -2.18 27.02 -1.77
CA THR A 571 -2.88 27.21 -3.03
C THR A 571 -2.09 26.92 -4.32
N THR A 572 -2.68 26.09 -5.20
CA THR A 572 -2.45 26.15 -6.66
C THR A 572 -3.39 27.22 -7.25
N PRO A 573 -2.90 28.16 -8.08
CA PRO A 573 -3.77 29.15 -8.72
C PRO A 573 -4.48 28.58 -9.95
N GLY A 574 -5.72 29.01 -10.21
CA GLY A 574 -6.37 28.84 -11.52
C GLY A 574 -7.46 27.75 -11.64
N VAL A 575 -8.38 27.66 -10.69
CA VAL A 575 -9.72 27.11 -10.95
C VAL A 575 -10.72 28.22 -10.62
N GLY A 576 -11.64 28.50 -11.56
CA GLY A 576 -12.63 29.57 -11.41
C GLY A 576 -13.54 29.35 -10.20
N LYS A 577 -14.04 30.44 -9.62
CA LYS A 577 -15.07 30.39 -8.57
C LYS A 577 -16.25 29.54 -9.08
N GLN A 578 -16.48 28.39 -8.46
CA GLN A 578 -17.71 27.64 -8.60
C GLN A 578 -18.56 27.96 -7.38
N ASP A 579 -19.77 28.50 -7.61
CA ASP A 579 -20.57 29.09 -6.54
C ASP A 579 -20.98 28.06 -5.49
N THR A 580 -20.81 28.44 -4.23
CA THR A 580 -21.00 27.57 -3.06
C THR A 580 -22.45 27.60 -2.56
N THR A 581 -23.39 27.35 -3.47
CA THR A 581 -24.82 27.28 -3.17
C THR A 581 -25.51 26.15 -3.96
N GLY A 582 -25.82 25.04 -3.27
CA GLY A 582 -26.97 24.19 -3.62
C GLY A 582 -26.91 23.37 -4.92
N GLY A 583 -25.83 22.64 -5.19
CA GLY A 583 -25.84 21.63 -6.27
C GLY A 583 -24.46 21.06 -6.58
N GLY A 584 -24.22 19.79 -6.23
CA GLY A 584 -22.94 19.09 -6.47
C GLY A 584 -22.74 18.66 -7.93
N GLY A 585 -22.94 19.59 -8.87
CA GLY A 585 -23.17 19.29 -10.29
C GLY A 585 -21.92 18.95 -11.10
N GLY A 586 -21.41 17.73 -10.95
CA GLY A 586 -20.63 17.09 -12.01
C GLY A 586 -21.53 16.50 -13.11
N PRO A 587 -20.99 16.18 -14.31
CA PRO A 587 -21.77 15.64 -15.42
C PRO A 587 -22.46 14.31 -15.08
N PHE A 588 -21.84 13.41 -14.30
CA PHE A 588 -22.45 12.12 -13.96
C PHE A 588 -23.63 12.30 -12.99
N THR A 589 -23.51 13.22 -12.03
CA THR A 589 -24.56 13.61 -11.08
C THR A 589 -25.81 14.12 -11.80
N ALA A 590 -25.65 15.04 -12.76
CA ALA A 590 -26.78 15.57 -13.52
C ALA A 590 -27.45 14.49 -14.40
N LEU A 591 -26.66 13.63 -15.05
CA LEU A 591 -27.15 12.57 -15.92
C LEU A 591 -27.85 11.45 -15.13
N PHE A 592 -27.33 11.10 -13.96
CA PHE A 592 -27.97 10.18 -13.00
C PHE A 592 -29.34 10.69 -12.58
N SER A 593 -29.43 11.89 -12.00
CA SER A 593 -30.70 12.45 -11.50
C SER A 593 -31.76 12.56 -12.60
N ARG A 594 -31.36 12.86 -13.84
CA ARG A 594 -32.31 12.88 -14.98
C ARG A 594 -32.78 11.47 -15.35
N LEU A 595 -31.88 10.49 -15.48
CA LEU A 595 -32.24 9.12 -15.86
C LEU A 595 -33.11 8.42 -14.82
N VAL A 596 -32.89 8.67 -13.52
CA VAL A 596 -33.77 8.20 -12.44
C VAL A 596 -35.22 8.62 -12.70
N ARG A 597 -35.45 9.91 -13.05
CA ARG A 597 -36.78 10.43 -13.40
C ARG A 597 -37.31 9.82 -14.71
N THR A 598 -36.50 9.80 -15.77
CA THR A 598 -36.92 9.29 -17.10
C THR A 598 -37.29 7.80 -17.05
N LEU A 599 -36.61 7.01 -16.23
CA LEU A 599 -36.88 5.58 -16.05
C LEU A 599 -37.97 5.28 -14.99
N GLY A 600 -38.57 6.31 -14.38
CA GLY A 600 -39.74 6.16 -13.50
C GLY A 600 -39.44 5.62 -12.09
N PHE A 601 -38.21 5.73 -11.59
CA PHE A 601 -37.87 5.32 -10.22
C PHE A 601 -38.48 6.30 -9.20
N GLY A 602 -39.63 5.93 -8.63
CA GLY A 602 -40.43 6.79 -7.75
C GLY A 602 -39.83 7.00 -6.35
N THR A 603 -39.13 6.01 -5.79
CA THR A 603 -38.48 6.13 -4.48
C THR A 603 -37.02 5.71 -4.50
N PHE A 604 -36.27 6.16 -3.49
CA PHE A 604 -34.90 5.73 -3.27
C PHE A 604 -34.80 4.21 -3.02
N GLN A 605 -35.82 3.60 -2.43
CA GLN A 605 -35.85 2.16 -2.19
C GLN A 605 -35.95 1.37 -3.50
N ASP A 606 -36.78 1.83 -4.45
CA ASP A 606 -36.96 1.17 -5.75
C ASP A 606 -35.63 1.14 -6.53
N LEU A 607 -34.92 2.28 -6.55
CA LEU A 607 -33.63 2.37 -7.23
C LEU A 607 -32.57 1.49 -6.55
N THR A 608 -32.50 1.49 -5.23
CA THR A 608 -31.45 0.76 -4.51
C THR A 608 -31.67 -0.75 -4.53
N SER A 609 -32.91 -1.22 -4.43
CA SER A 609 -33.26 -2.63 -4.69
C SER A 609 -32.82 -3.01 -6.11
N PHE A 610 -33.22 -2.25 -7.13
CA PHE A 610 -32.84 -2.49 -8.53
C PHE A 610 -31.32 -2.56 -8.74
N LEU A 611 -30.55 -1.58 -8.24
CA LEU A 611 -29.10 -1.54 -8.38
C LEU A 611 -28.42 -2.70 -7.62
N SER A 612 -28.96 -3.12 -6.47
CA SER A 612 -28.41 -4.23 -5.69
C SER A 612 -28.62 -5.61 -6.34
N GLU A 613 -29.80 -5.83 -6.93
CA GLU A 613 -30.14 -7.09 -7.61
C GLU A 613 -29.41 -7.23 -8.95
N ARG A 614 -29.41 -6.17 -9.76
CA ARG A 614 -28.93 -6.22 -11.15
C ARG A 614 -27.46 -5.88 -11.28
N TYR A 615 -26.94 -4.93 -10.50
CA TYR A 615 -25.62 -4.32 -10.68
C TYR A 615 -24.70 -4.44 -9.45
N LEU A 616 -23.65 -3.64 -9.39
CA LEU A 616 -22.82 -3.46 -8.19
C LEU A 616 -23.31 -2.25 -7.41
N TYR A 617 -23.71 -2.48 -6.16
CA TYR A 617 -24.19 -1.44 -5.26
C TYR A 617 -23.66 -1.69 -3.84
N CYS A 618 -23.24 -0.63 -3.14
CA CYS A 618 -22.78 -0.69 -1.76
C CYS A 618 -23.51 0.35 -0.91
N ALA A 619 -24.65 -0.03 -0.35
CA ALA A 619 -25.54 0.83 0.44
C ALA A 619 -24.77 1.67 1.50
N ARG A 620 -23.98 0.99 2.35
CA ARG A 620 -23.11 1.60 3.39
C ARG A 620 -22.26 2.80 2.91
N VAL A 621 -21.91 2.83 1.64
CA VAL A 621 -21.00 3.81 1.05
C VAL A 621 -21.71 4.79 0.12
N GLN A 622 -22.72 4.33 -0.63
CA GLN A 622 -23.40 5.09 -1.67
C GLN A 622 -24.73 5.72 -1.21
N ASP A 623 -25.41 5.21 -0.18
CA ASP A 623 -26.72 5.68 0.31
C ASP A 623 -26.82 7.20 0.41
N GLU A 624 -25.98 7.77 1.29
CA GLU A 624 -25.89 9.20 1.62
C GLU A 624 -25.55 10.08 0.41
N SER A 625 -24.98 9.49 -0.64
CA SER A 625 -24.63 10.21 -1.86
C SER A 625 -25.78 10.20 -2.86
N LEU A 626 -26.36 9.03 -3.13
CA LEU A 626 -27.41 8.89 -4.14
C LEU A 626 -28.77 9.36 -3.64
N ARG A 627 -29.07 9.24 -2.34
CA ARG A 627 -30.33 9.70 -1.74
C ARG A 627 -30.52 11.21 -1.95
N LYS A 628 -29.46 12.00 -1.71
CA LYS A 628 -29.41 13.45 -1.94
C LYS A 628 -29.52 13.88 -3.40
N LEU A 629 -29.48 12.94 -4.34
CA LEU A 629 -29.66 13.19 -5.77
C LEU A 629 -31.05 12.73 -6.28
N MET A 630 -31.83 12.08 -5.41
CA MET A 630 -33.23 11.72 -5.62
C MET A 630 -34.21 12.56 -4.79
N GLU A 631 -33.75 13.14 -3.69
CA GLU A 631 -34.48 14.18 -2.93
C GLU A 631 -34.57 15.45 -3.79
N PHE A 632 -35.71 15.65 -4.46
CA PHE A 632 -36.05 16.81 -5.29
C PHE A 632 -36.91 17.83 -4.53
#